data_AF-A0A453PRK4-F1
#
_entry.id   AF-A0A453PRK4-F1
#
_cell.length_a   1.000
_cell.length_b   1.000
_cell.length_c   1.000
_cell.angle_alpha   90.00
_cell.angle_beta   90.00
_cell.angle_gamma   90.00
#
_symmetry.space_group_name_H-M   'P 1'
#
loop_
_entity.id
_entity.type
_entity.pdbx_description
1 polymer ?
#
loop_
_entity_poly.entity_id
_entity_poly.type
_entity_poly.pdbx_seq_one_letter_code
_entity_poly.pdbx_strand_id
1 'polypeptide(L)'
;MMRSCLPLALLVALSAAGCAAAQAADYDFFYLVLQWPGSYCDTKQSCCYPRSGKPAADFGIHGLWPNRDDGSYPQNCNPANAFDPSKVSRSHLVASTSSNLS
;
A
#
# COMPACT_ATOMS: atom_id res chain seq x y z
N MET A 1 -30.92 52.50 -11.08
CA MET A 1 -30.53 51.27 -11.79
C MET A 1 -29.05 51.02 -11.54
N MET A 2 -28.71 50.24 -10.51
CA MET A 2 -27.34 49.76 -10.29
C MET A 2 -27.41 48.25 -10.41
N ARG A 3 -26.94 47.73 -11.54
CA ARG A 3 -26.91 46.29 -11.82
C ARG A 3 -25.84 45.68 -10.92
N SER A 4 -26.28 45.03 -9.84
CA SER A 4 -25.41 44.28 -8.95
C SER A 4 -24.82 43.08 -9.69
N CYS A 5 -23.60 43.25 -10.22
CA CYS A 5 -22.81 42.16 -10.83
C CYS A 5 -22.03 41.35 -9.77
N LEU A 6 -22.28 41.58 -8.49
CA LEU A 6 -21.49 41.00 -7.40
C LEU A 6 -21.81 39.54 -6.97
N PRO A 7 -22.84 38.80 -7.45
CA PRO A 7 -23.06 37.45 -6.92
C PRO A 7 -22.27 36.36 -7.67
N LEU A 8 -21.82 36.61 -8.91
CA LEU A 8 -21.23 35.56 -9.75
C LEU A 8 -19.75 35.30 -9.45
N ALA A 9 -18.98 36.34 -9.13
CA ALA A 9 -17.55 36.21 -8.84
C ALA A 9 -17.29 35.46 -7.51
N LEU A 10 -18.18 35.64 -6.52
CA LEU A 10 -18.05 34.98 -5.22
C LEU A 10 -18.37 33.47 -5.29
N LEU A 11 -19.29 33.06 -6.17
CA LEU A 11 -19.64 31.66 -6.42
C LEU A 11 -18.51 30.89 -7.13
N VAL A 12 -17.81 31.53 -8.07
CA VAL A 12 -16.66 30.91 -8.76
C VAL A 12 -15.46 30.73 -7.81
N ALA A 13 -15.24 31.68 -6.90
CA ALA A 13 -14.18 31.57 -5.90
C ALA A 13 -14.45 30.43 -4.89
N LEU A 14 -15.72 30.18 -4.53
CA LEU A 14 -16.08 29.12 -3.58
C LEU A 14 -15.98 27.71 -4.18
N SER A 15 -16.12 27.56 -5.51
CA SER A 15 -15.91 26.27 -6.19
C SER A 15 -14.44 25.84 -6.32
N ALA A 16 -13.49 26.79 -6.24
CA ALA A 16 -12.07 26.50 -6.40
C ALA A 16 -11.39 26.01 -5.11
N ALA A 17 -12.02 26.21 -3.95
CA ALA A 17 -11.47 25.83 -2.64
C ALA A 17 -11.77 24.36 -2.24
N GLY A 18 -12.55 23.63 -3.04
CA GLY A 18 -13.08 22.30 -2.68
C GLY A 18 -12.28 21.08 -3.16
N CYS A 19 -11.23 21.25 -3.96
CA CYS A 19 -10.41 20.13 -4.44
C CYS A 19 -9.04 20.12 -3.79
N ALA A 20 -8.99 19.81 -2.49
CA ALA A 20 -7.83 19.09 -1.99
C ALA A 20 -7.87 17.71 -2.67
N ALA A 21 -7.22 17.59 -3.83
CA ALA A 21 -7.03 16.31 -4.48
C ALA A 21 -6.27 15.44 -3.50
N ALA A 22 -6.98 14.59 -2.76
CA ALA A 22 -6.39 13.39 -2.21
C ALA A 22 -5.65 12.76 -3.39
N GLN A 23 -4.33 12.60 -3.28
CA GLN A 23 -3.54 11.92 -4.30
C GLN A 23 -4.25 10.59 -4.51
N ALA A 24 -4.95 10.44 -5.64
CA ALA A 24 -5.79 9.28 -5.86
C ALA A 24 -4.91 8.05 -5.70
N ALA A 25 -5.33 7.12 -4.84
CA ALA A 25 -4.64 5.85 -4.70
C ALA A 25 -4.55 5.25 -6.12
N ASP A 26 -3.35 4.88 -6.55
CA ASP A 26 -3.14 4.35 -7.89
C ASP A 26 -3.59 2.87 -8.01
N TYR A 27 -4.55 2.47 -7.17
CA TYR A 27 -5.08 1.13 -6.99
C TYR A 27 -6.50 1.21 -6.42
N ASP A 28 -7.29 0.15 -6.63
CA ASP A 28 -8.68 0.06 -6.17
C ASP A 28 -8.82 -0.88 -4.97
N PHE A 29 -8.04 -1.97 -4.94
CA PHE A 29 -8.06 -2.97 -3.86
C PHE A 29 -6.68 -3.61 -3.64
N PHE A 30 -6.59 -4.47 -2.63
CA PHE A 30 -5.40 -5.27 -2.36
C PHE A 30 -5.67 -6.77 -2.48
N TYR A 31 -4.74 -7.48 -3.11
CA TYR A 31 -4.62 -8.92 -2.92
C TYR A 31 -3.70 -9.21 -1.73
N LEU A 32 -4.23 -9.91 -0.73
CA LEU A 32 -3.40 -10.65 0.24
C LEU A 32 -3.15 -12.05 -0.31
N VAL A 33 -1.94 -12.29 -0.80
CA VAL A 33 -1.57 -13.56 -1.43
C VAL A 33 -0.81 -14.41 -0.43
N LEU A 34 -1.35 -15.60 -0.14
CA LEU A 34 -0.75 -16.60 0.73
C LEU A 34 -0.24 -17.78 -0.09
N GLN A 35 0.86 -18.39 0.36
CA GLN A 35 1.52 -19.51 -0.33
C GLN A 35 1.69 -20.70 0.61
N TRP A 36 1.34 -21.89 0.11
CA TRP A 36 1.64 -23.14 0.78
C TRP A 36 3.08 -23.60 0.45
N PRO A 37 4.00 -23.69 1.43
CA PRO A 37 5.39 -24.04 1.18
C PRO A 37 5.56 -25.45 0.61
N GLY A 38 4.66 -26.39 0.94
CA GLY A 38 4.70 -27.75 0.39
C GLY A 38 4.54 -27.76 -1.13
N SER A 39 3.56 -27.03 -1.66
CA SER A 39 3.31 -26.96 -3.11
C SER A 39 4.38 -26.17 -3.87
N TYR A 40 5.04 -25.22 -3.21
CA TYR A 40 6.16 -24.49 -3.81
C TYR A 40 7.41 -25.36 -3.94
N CYS A 41 7.70 -26.17 -2.92
CA CYS A 41 8.90 -27.01 -2.87
C CYS A 41 8.75 -28.36 -3.57
N ASP A 42 7.54 -28.87 -3.75
CA ASP A 42 7.27 -30.16 -4.40
C ASP A 42 7.03 -29.99 -5.90
N THR A 43 8.00 -29.38 -6.59
CA THR A 43 7.97 -29.21 -8.04
C THR A 43 9.25 -29.77 -8.66
N LYS A 44 9.35 -29.73 -10.00
CA LYS A 44 10.62 -30.06 -10.69
C LYS A 44 11.71 -29.01 -10.45
N GLN A 45 11.37 -27.84 -9.92
CA GLN A 45 12.33 -26.80 -9.58
C GLN A 45 12.85 -27.01 -8.15
N SER A 46 14.11 -26.65 -7.92
CA SER A 46 14.68 -26.69 -6.58
C SER A 46 14.11 -25.57 -5.71
N CYS A 47 14.01 -25.84 -4.41
CA CYS A 47 13.72 -24.84 -3.40
C CYS A 47 14.76 -24.89 -2.29
N CYS A 48 14.96 -23.76 -1.61
CA CYS A 48 15.86 -23.65 -0.46
C CYS A 48 15.07 -23.20 0.76
N TYR A 49 15.31 -23.84 1.91
CA TYR A 49 14.80 -23.31 3.17
C TYR A 49 15.57 -22.05 3.60
N PRO A 50 14.93 -21.14 4.33
CA PRO A 50 15.61 -20.01 4.95
C PRO A 50 16.72 -20.45 5.91
N ARG A 51 17.66 -19.54 6.21
CA ARG A 51 18.73 -19.81 7.20
C ARG A 51 18.21 -20.11 8.61
N SER A 52 16.98 -19.68 8.92
CA SER A 52 16.29 -20.00 10.17
C SER A 52 15.75 -21.44 10.23
N GLY A 53 15.91 -22.24 9.17
CA GLY A 53 15.47 -23.63 9.10
C GLY A 53 14.20 -23.83 8.28
N LYS A 54 13.67 -25.06 8.33
CA LYS A 54 12.44 -25.45 7.61
C LYS A 54 11.24 -24.65 8.15
N PRO A 55 10.44 -23.99 7.29
CA PRO A 55 9.23 -23.30 7.71
C PRO A 55 8.21 -24.24 8.37
N ALA A 56 7.31 -23.68 9.18
CA ALA A 56 6.14 -24.40 9.66
C ALA A 56 5.28 -24.87 8.48
N ALA A 57 4.53 -25.96 8.67
CA ALA A 57 3.56 -26.45 7.70
C ALA A 57 2.27 -25.63 7.78
N ASP A 58 2.38 -24.35 7.42
CA ASP A 58 1.30 -23.36 7.40
C ASP A 58 1.46 -22.45 6.17
N PHE A 59 0.43 -21.67 5.86
CA PHE A 59 0.49 -20.67 4.81
C PHE A 59 1.44 -19.53 5.19
N GLY A 60 2.42 -19.27 4.32
CA GLY A 60 3.27 -18.09 4.40
C GLY A 60 2.69 -16.93 3.58
N ILE A 61 3.02 -15.69 3.95
CA ILE A 61 2.68 -14.52 3.13
C ILE A 61 3.60 -14.49 1.91
N HIS A 62 3.03 -14.47 0.72
CA HIS A 62 3.76 -14.23 -0.52
C HIS A 62 3.85 -12.73 -0.79
N GLY A 63 2.75 -12.00 -0.64
CA GLY A 63 2.74 -10.55 -0.81
C GLY A 63 1.39 -9.90 -0.54
N LEU A 64 1.44 -8.57 -0.44
CA LEU A 64 0.28 -7.68 -0.42
C LEU A 64 0.39 -6.76 -1.64
N TRP A 65 -0.51 -6.92 -2.61
CA TRP A 65 -0.37 -6.30 -3.93
C TRP A 65 -1.53 -5.34 -4.20
N PRO A 66 -1.27 -4.04 -4.43
CA PRO A 66 -2.28 -3.13 -4.93
C PRO A 66 -2.69 -3.53 -6.34
N ASN A 67 -3.99 -3.53 -6.63
CA ASN A 67 -4.55 -3.96 -7.91
C ASN A 67 -5.74 -3.05 -8.29
N ARG A 68 -6.11 -3.07 -9.57
CA ARG A 68 -7.28 -2.35 -10.09
C ARG A 68 -8.39 -3.29 -10.51
N ASP A 69 -9.61 -2.77 -10.59
CA ASP A 69 -10.81 -3.50 -11.03
C ASP A 69 -10.75 -3.90 -12.51
N ASP A 70 -9.98 -3.18 -13.32
CA ASP A 70 -9.75 -3.50 -14.74
C ASP A 70 -8.74 -4.64 -14.97
N GLY A 71 -8.19 -5.20 -13.89
CA GLY A 71 -7.20 -6.28 -13.92
C GLY A 71 -5.75 -5.81 -14.07
N SER A 72 -5.51 -4.52 -14.34
CA SER A 72 -4.17 -3.93 -14.28
C SER A 72 -3.72 -3.71 -12.82
N TYR A 73 -2.44 -3.41 -12.63
CA TYR A 73 -1.90 -3.14 -11.30
C TYR A 73 -0.70 -2.19 -11.36
N PRO A 74 -0.57 -1.27 -10.40
CA PRO A 74 0.61 -0.45 -10.27
C PRO A 74 1.79 -1.29 -9.74
N GLN A 75 2.98 -1.06 -10.27
CA GLN A 75 4.21 -1.67 -9.77
C GLN A 75 5.37 -0.68 -9.88
N ASN A 76 6.38 -0.82 -9.01
CA ASN A 76 7.60 0.00 -9.03
C ASN A 76 7.34 1.52 -8.96
N CYS A 77 6.29 1.96 -8.26
CA CYS A 77 5.78 3.33 -8.27
C CYS A 77 6.78 4.40 -7.80
N ASN A 78 7.73 4.02 -6.94
CA ASN A 78 8.76 4.93 -6.44
C ASN A 78 10.12 4.22 -6.34
N PRO A 79 10.93 4.23 -7.42
CA PRO A 79 12.23 3.57 -7.44
C PRO A 79 13.28 4.26 -6.53
N ALA A 80 13.06 5.52 -6.15
CA ALA A 80 13.93 6.24 -5.23
C ALA A 80 13.69 5.84 -3.75
N ASN A 81 12.55 5.22 -3.45
CA ASN A 81 12.21 4.77 -2.10
C ASN A 81 12.63 3.32 -1.89
N ALA A 82 13.93 3.10 -1.67
CA ALA A 82 14.48 1.79 -1.38
C ALA A 82 13.98 1.23 -0.04
N PHE A 83 13.91 -0.11 0.07
CA PHE A 83 13.54 -0.77 1.31
C PHE A 83 14.57 -0.50 2.41
N ASP A 84 14.09 -0.05 3.57
CA ASP A 84 14.89 0.21 4.76
C ASP A 84 14.47 -0.77 5.88
N PRO A 85 15.28 -1.80 6.19
CA PRO A 85 14.96 -2.79 7.21
C PRO A 85 14.79 -2.19 8.62
N SER A 86 15.39 -1.02 8.90
CA SER A 86 15.30 -0.42 10.23
C SER A 86 13.87 -0.02 10.60
N LYS A 87 13.05 0.33 9.60
CA LYS A 87 11.64 0.72 9.73
C LYS A 87 10.69 -0.44 10.02
N VAL A 88 11.16 -1.69 9.91
CA VAL A 88 10.39 -2.90 10.26
C VAL A 88 11.11 -3.76 11.30
N SER A 89 12.14 -3.21 11.91
CA SER A 89 12.84 -3.87 13.00
C SER A 89 11.92 -4.02 14.21
N ARG A 90 12.13 -5.08 15.01
CA ARG A 90 11.34 -5.31 16.22
C ARG A 90 11.38 -4.11 17.18
N SER A 91 12.53 -3.45 17.32
CA SER A 91 12.65 -2.24 18.14
C SER A 91 11.78 -1.10 17.62
N HIS A 92 11.69 -0.93 16.29
CA HIS A 92 10.80 0.07 15.70
C HIS A 92 9.31 -0.29 15.88
N LEU A 93 8.92 -1.56 15.68
CA LEU A 93 7.53 -1.98 15.85
C LEU A 93 7.06 -1.89 17.31
N VAL A 94 7.95 -2.19 18.27
CA VAL A 94 7.67 -2.01 19.71
C VAL A 94 7.57 -0.53 20.08
N ALA A 95 8.42 0.32 19.49
CA ALA A 95 8.33 1.77 19.68
C ALA A 95 7.01 2.33 19.12
N SER A 96 6.60 1.91 17.92
CA SER A 96 5.36 2.34 17.26
C SER A 96 4.09 1.84 17.96
N THR A 97 4.14 0.68 18.64
CA THR A 97 3.02 0.22 19.46
C THR A 97 2.94 0.96 20.80
N SER A 98 4.10 1.32 21.38
CA SER A 98 4.16 2.12 22.61
C SER A 98 3.71 3.56 22.40
N SER A 99 4.02 4.17 21.25
CA SER A 99 3.60 5.54 20.92
C SER A 99 2.12 5.67 20.55
N ASN A 100 1.41 4.57 20.24
CA ASN A 100 -0.04 4.55 20.05
C ASN A 100 -0.82 4.27 21.36
N LEU A 101 -0.12 4.05 22.48
CA LEU A 101 -0.71 3.89 23.82
C LEU A 101 -0.52 5.14 24.71
N SER A 102 -0.01 6.25 24.15
CA SER A 102 0.16 7.54 24.83
C SER A 102 -0.87 8.56 24.35
#